data_AF-Q4D2Y9-F1
#
_entry.id   AF-Q4D2Y9-F1
#
_cell.length_a   1.000
_cell.length_b   1.000
_cell.length_c   1.000
_cell.angle_alpha   90.00
_cell.angle_beta   90.00
_cell.angle_gamma   90.00
#
_symmetry.space_group_name_H-M   'P 1'
#
loop_
_entity.id
_entity.type
_entity.pdbx_description
1 polymer ?
#
loop_
_entity_poly.entity_id
_entity_poly.type
_entity_poly.pdbx_seq_one_letter_code
_entity_poly.pdbx_strand_id
1 'polypeptide(L)'
;MGEESHLQEEREDGGLQEDTAAEQGGMPSAGGQPPQPNNSILDDVWLTHLGAIIGVGCWSLAGTALRLAIEQAFVRNSVLTTYTTYGPNCIGCHLMGFIASLASSKTQNAIFPWIFRSLLVGFCGSLTTFSSWMLDTVRQERVALCFDELVSGLTMPFVFFLWGRDTAFLLRAFMMPSLGCIIGISASRYELGGRQMRLANVIFLFVSVVAAVVVPVAIEASVHRDLLNVSFINRRSVVISPLGAVPRYLLAQLWNGSSRFWNFPIGTFAANMIAVLLMGLLDHFYRTRDNVWCKIAMDGLCGSLSTVSSFVNEMIGFYDSDNRRLMYIYAIISVGVGAAIISVCRHVF
;
A
#
# COMPACT_ATOMS: atom_id res chain seq x y z
N MET A 1 -23.03 -25.39 -40.27
CA MET A 1 -23.74 -25.17 -41.54
C MET A 1 -23.05 -23.99 -42.20
N GLY A 2 -22.26 -24.26 -43.26
CA GLY A 2 -21.35 -23.30 -43.88
C GLY A 2 -20.00 -23.18 -43.13
N GLU A 3 -18.80 -23.39 -43.69
CA GLU A 3 -18.40 -23.78 -45.09
C GLU A 3 -18.76 -22.74 -46.18
N GLU A 4 -17.99 -22.42 -47.25
CA GLU A 4 -16.65 -22.79 -47.82
C GLU A 4 -15.78 -21.50 -48.01
N SER A 5 -14.45 -21.41 -48.23
CA SER A 5 -13.30 -22.31 -48.50
C SER A 5 -12.78 -22.51 -49.96
N HIS A 6 -12.28 -21.44 -50.60
CA HIS A 6 -11.57 -21.40 -51.91
C HIS A 6 -10.60 -20.18 -51.97
N LEU A 7 -9.50 -20.09 -52.76
CA LEU A 7 -8.69 -21.06 -53.53
C LEU A 7 -7.23 -20.52 -53.73
N GLN A 8 -6.39 -21.13 -54.56
CA GLN A 8 -4.93 -20.90 -54.67
C GLN A 8 -4.35 -21.35 -56.03
N GLU A 9 -3.59 -20.49 -56.72
CA GLU A 9 -3.09 -20.72 -58.10
C GLU A 9 -1.59 -20.36 -58.33
N GLU A 10 -1.12 -20.42 -59.59
CA GLU A 10 0.27 -20.26 -60.12
C GLU A 10 0.67 -18.76 -60.31
N ARG A 11 1.93 -18.25 -60.28
CA ARG A 11 3.29 -18.65 -60.77
C ARG A 11 3.58 -18.20 -62.23
N GLU A 12 4.70 -17.49 -62.45
CA GLU A 12 5.51 -17.47 -63.69
C GLU A 12 6.90 -16.79 -63.47
N ASP A 13 7.75 -16.66 -64.51
CA ASP A 13 9.18 -17.08 -64.44
C ASP A 13 10.24 -16.14 -65.11
N GLY A 14 11.54 -16.37 -64.82
CA GLY A 14 12.74 -15.83 -65.50
C GLY A 14 13.39 -14.56 -64.91
N GLY A 15 14.72 -14.36 -64.96
CA GLY A 15 15.82 -15.24 -65.38
C GLY A 15 17.20 -14.54 -65.47
N LEU A 16 18.27 -15.33 -65.64
CA LEU A 16 19.65 -14.95 -66.06
C LEU A 16 20.49 -13.95 -65.23
N GLN A 17 21.48 -14.43 -64.47
CA GLN A 17 22.91 -14.41 -64.85
C GLN A 17 23.83 -15.01 -63.76
N GLU A 18 24.74 -15.90 -64.19
CA GLU A 18 25.96 -16.29 -63.45
C GLU A 18 27.17 -15.78 -64.25
N ASP A 19 28.25 -15.36 -63.60
CA ASP A 19 29.58 -15.91 -63.92
C ASP A 19 30.66 -15.61 -62.85
N THR A 20 31.75 -16.36 -62.94
CA THR A 20 32.81 -16.58 -61.95
C THR A 20 33.83 -15.46 -61.71
N ALA A 21 34.32 -15.36 -60.47
CA ALA A 21 35.73 -15.10 -60.12
C ALA A 21 36.02 -15.55 -58.67
N ALA A 22 37.24 -16.02 -58.38
CA ALA A 22 37.65 -16.45 -57.04
C ALA A 22 39.06 -15.96 -56.68
N GLU A 23 39.22 -15.38 -55.50
CA GLU A 23 40.52 -15.07 -54.87
C GLU A 23 40.55 -15.51 -53.40
N GLN A 24 41.76 -15.65 -52.86
CA GLN A 24 42.04 -16.33 -51.60
C GLN A 24 42.47 -15.36 -50.49
N GLY A 25 42.11 -15.67 -49.23
CA GLY A 25 42.93 -15.28 -48.07
C GLY A 25 42.19 -14.70 -46.87
N GLY A 26 42.47 -15.25 -45.68
CA GLY A 26 42.22 -14.60 -44.38
C GLY A 26 41.18 -15.27 -43.47
N MET A 27 41.66 -16.07 -42.51
CA MET A 27 40.91 -16.32 -41.27
C MET A 27 41.19 -15.19 -40.26
N PRO A 28 40.16 -14.74 -39.52
CA PRO A 28 40.32 -14.19 -38.18
C PRO A 28 39.65 -15.09 -37.13
N SER A 29 40.43 -15.61 -36.18
CA SER A 29 39.90 -16.34 -35.02
C SER A 29 39.48 -15.37 -33.90
N ALA A 30 38.20 -15.38 -33.50
CA ALA A 30 37.76 -14.94 -32.17
C ALA A 30 36.32 -15.40 -31.85
N GLY A 31 36.16 -16.61 -31.31
CA GLY A 31 34.87 -17.09 -30.78
C GLY A 31 34.54 -16.45 -29.42
N GLY A 32 34.12 -15.18 -29.41
CA GLY A 32 33.73 -14.48 -28.19
C GLY A 32 32.42 -15.03 -27.61
N GLN A 33 32.43 -15.44 -26.33
CA GLN A 33 31.20 -15.80 -25.63
C GLN A 33 30.29 -14.56 -25.50
N PRO A 34 28.96 -14.69 -25.64
CA PRO A 34 28.04 -13.59 -25.36
C PRO A 34 28.15 -13.19 -23.88
N PRO A 35 28.09 -11.89 -23.55
CA PRO A 35 28.20 -11.43 -22.17
C PRO A 35 27.05 -11.98 -21.34
N GLN A 36 27.36 -12.57 -20.18
CA GLN A 36 26.33 -13.04 -19.25
C GLN A 36 25.45 -11.87 -18.77
N PRO A 37 24.12 -12.06 -18.65
CA PRO A 37 23.24 -11.03 -18.13
C PRO A 37 23.65 -10.70 -16.69
N ASN A 38 23.91 -9.42 -16.43
CA ASN A 38 24.34 -8.94 -15.13
C ASN A 38 23.12 -8.83 -14.18
N ASN A 39 22.72 -9.97 -13.61
CA ASN A 39 21.57 -10.14 -12.72
C ASN A 39 21.49 -9.00 -11.70
N SER A 40 20.40 -8.23 -11.74
CA SER A 40 20.28 -7.00 -10.97
C SER A 40 19.69 -7.24 -9.59
N ILE A 41 20.02 -6.37 -8.63
CA ILE A 41 19.61 -6.50 -7.22
C ILE A 41 18.09 -6.42 -6.99
N LEU A 42 17.32 -5.98 -7.99
CA LEU A 42 15.85 -5.99 -7.98
C LEU A 42 15.25 -7.19 -8.73
N ASP A 43 16.07 -7.96 -9.44
CA ASP A 43 15.67 -9.16 -10.16
C ASP A 43 15.60 -10.34 -9.18
N ASP A 44 16.40 -10.27 -8.11
CA ASP A 44 16.24 -11.10 -6.92
C ASP A 44 14.96 -10.70 -6.16
N VAL A 45 14.01 -11.63 -6.17
CA VAL A 45 12.72 -11.54 -5.50
C VAL A 45 12.88 -11.43 -3.97
N TRP A 46 13.83 -12.14 -3.37
CA TRP A 46 14.07 -12.15 -1.93
C TRP A 46 14.61 -10.81 -1.44
N LEU A 47 15.63 -10.25 -2.10
CA LEU A 47 16.12 -8.90 -1.83
C LEU A 47 15.02 -7.85 -2.04
N THR A 48 14.18 -8.03 -3.05
CA THR A 48 13.05 -7.14 -3.34
C THR A 48 11.98 -7.19 -2.23
N HIS A 49 11.75 -8.34 -1.59
CA HIS A 49 10.89 -8.43 -0.40
C HIS A 49 11.57 -7.92 0.87
N LEU A 50 12.86 -8.17 1.09
CA LEU A 50 13.60 -7.68 2.26
C LEU A 50 13.62 -6.14 2.31
N GLY A 51 13.94 -5.49 1.18
CA GLY A 51 13.89 -4.03 1.09
C GLY A 51 12.47 -3.46 1.29
N ALA A 52 11.44 -4.21 0.87
CA ALA A 52 10.06 -3.84 1.13
C ALA A 52 9.65 -3.99 2.61
N ILE A 53 10.09 -5.04 3.31
CA ILE A 53 9.86 -5.24 4.75
C ILE A 53 10.47 -4.08 5.55
N ILE A 54 11.73 -3.75 5.28
CA ILE A 54 12.44 -2.64 5.93
C ILE A 54 11.72 -1.31 5.65
N GLY A 55 11.37 -1.04 4.38
CA GLY A 55 10.69 0.19 3.98
C GLY A 55 9.28 0.35 4.57
N VAL A 56 8.49 -0.73 4.60
CA VAL A 56 7.17 -0.76 5.26
C VAL A 56 7.28 -0.47 6.75
N GLY A 57 8.26 -1.07 7.44
CA GLY A 57 8.53 -0.80 8.85
C GLY A 57 8.98 0.65 9.10
N CYS A 58 9.85 1.21 8.26
CA CYS A 58 10.27 2.61 8.41
C CYS A 58 9.11 3.59 8.23
N TRP A 59 8.25 3.38 7.23
CA TRP A 59 7.15 4.28 6.91
C TRP A 59 5.88 4.06 7.75
N SER A 60 5.76 2.94 8.48
CA SER A 60 4.69 2.77 9.47
C SER A 60 4.79 3.79 10.61
N LEU A 61 6.01 4.17 11.01
CA LEU A 61 6.24 5.22 12.01
C LEU A 61 5.60 6.54 11.54
N ALA A 62 5.88 6.96 10.31
CA ALA A 62 5.36 8.20 9.74
C ALA A 62 3.82 8.16 9.60
N GLY A 63 3.24 7.03 9.17
CA GLY A 63 1.79 6.87 9.07
C GLY A 63 1.10 6.92 10.43
N THR A 64 1.64 6.19 11.41
CA THR A 64 1.13 6.15 12.79
C THR A 64 1.25 7.52 13.47
N ALA A 65 2.37 8.21 13.29
CA ALA A 65 2.60 9.55 13.85
C ALA A 65 1.61 10.57 13.28
N LEU A 66 1.39 10.56 11.96
CA LEU A 66 0.43 11.45 11.33
C LEU A 66 -1.01 11.14 11.75
N ARG A 67 -1.39 9.86 11.87
CA ARG A 67 -2.71 9.48 12.39
C ARG A 67 -2.95 10.04 13.79
N LEU A 68 -2.05 9.77 14.72
CA LEU A 68 -2.17 10.22 16.12
C LEU A 68 -2.17 11.76 16.22
N ALA A 69 -1.49 12.47 15.30
CA ALA A 69 -1.55 13.92 15.20
C ALA A 69 -2.90 14.44 14.65
N ILE A 70 -3.49 13.76 13.66
CA ILE A 70 -4.83 14.08 13.12
C ILE A 70 -5.90 13.86 14.20
N GLU A 71 -5.87 12.72 14.89
CA GLU A 71 -6.77 12.42 16.02
C GLU A 71 -6.74 13.55 17.07
N GLN A 72 -5.54 13.97 17.49
CA GLN A 72 -5.36 15.07 18.44
C GLN A 72 -5.75 16.46 17.90
N ALA A 73 -5.58 16.71 16.59
CA ALA A 73 -5.98 17.96 15.97
C ALA A 73 -7.51 18.08 15.84
N PHE A 74 -8.19 16.98 15.53
CA PHE A 74 -9.65 16.97 15.33
C PHE A 74 -10.39 17.07 16.67
N VAL A 75 -9.90 16.42 17.73
CA VAL A 75 -10.44 16.59 19.11
C VAL A 75 -10.35 18.04 19.60
N ARG A 76 -9.41 18.85 19.09
CA ARG A 76 -9.27 20.27 19.43
C ARG A 76 -10.18 21.21 18.64
N ASN A 77 -10.86 20.74 17.61
CA ASN A 77 -11.72 21.55 16.75
C ASN A 77 -13.16 21.07 16.82
N SER A 78 -14.04 21.86 17.45
CA SER A 78 -15.45 21.51 17.68
C SER A 78 -16.21 21.14 16.41
N VAL A 79 -15.85 21.71 15.25
CA VAL A 79 -16.44 21.42 13.94
C VAL A 79 -16.01 20.04 13.40
N LEU A 80 -14.83 19.56 13.79
CA LEU A 80 -14.26 18.29 13.33
C LEU A 80 -14.42 17.14 14.34
N THR A 81 -15.06 17.38 15.49
CA THR A 81 -15.26 16.36 16.53
C THR A 81 -15.89 15.06 16.00
N THR A 82 -16.91 15.17 15.13
CA THR A 82 -17.56 14.01 14.48
C THR A 82 -16.62 13.23 13.57
N TYR A 83 -15.59 13.86 13.02
CA TYR A 83 -14.60 13.23 12.16
C TYR A 83 -13.44 12.61 12.94
N THR A 84 -13.44 12.63 14.28
CA THR A 84 -12.33 12.08 15.08
C THR A 84 -12.15 10.57 14.91
N THR A 85 -13.23 9.83 14.68
CA THR A 85 -13.24 8.36 14.54
C THR A 85 -12.74 7.88 13.17
N TYR A 86 -13.15 8.53 12.07
CA TYR A 86 -12.80 8.13 10.70
C TYR A 86 -11.95 9.14 9.90
N GLY A 87 -11.60 10.30 10.45
CA GLY A 87 -10.80 11.34 9.80
C GLY A 87 -9.43 10.87 9.27
N PRO A 88 -8.61 10.16 10.06
CA PRO A 88 -7.36 9.57 9.58
C PRO A 88 -7.60 8.49 8.50
N ASN A 89 -8.71 7.75 8.58
CA ASN A 89 -9.10 6.78 7.56
C ASN A 89 -9.39 7.46 6.23
N CYS A 90 -10.12 8.59 6.23
CA CYS A 90 -10.35 9.40 5.04
C CYS A 90 -9.05 9.94 4.43
N ILE A 91 -8.17 10.55 5.24
CA ILE A 91 -6.90 11.12 4.75
C ILE A 91 -5.97 10.02 4.22
N GLY A 92 -5.85 8.89 4.94
CA GLY A 92 -5.05 7.75 4.50
C GLY A 92 -5.58 7.05 3.24
N CYS A 93 -6.91 6.98 3.07
CA CYS A 93 -7.52 6.48 1.83
C CYS A 93 -7.33 7.44 0.65
N HIS A 94 -7.46 8.75 0.86
CA HIS A 94 -7.17 9.74 -0.19
C HIS A 94 -5.72 9.66 -0.66
N LEU A 95 -4.76 9.59 0.27
CA LEU A 95 -3.34 9.46 -0.06
C LEU A 95 -3.01 8.11 -0.72
N MET A 96 -3.66 7.01 -0.30
CA MET A 96 -3.56 5.71 -0.97
C MET A 96 -4.05 5.80 -2.43
N GLY A 97 -5.27 6.32 -2.65
CA GLY A 97 -5.87 6.45 -3.97
C GLY A 97 -5.07 7.37 -4.90
N PHE A 98 -4.54 8.47 -4.36
CA PHE A 98 -3.66 9.39 -5.09
C PHE A 98 -2.34 8.71 -5.48
N ILE A 99 -1.58 8.16 -4.52
CA ILE A 99 -0.25 7.57 -4.79
C ILE A 99 -0.37 6.33 -5.67
N ALA A 100 -1.36 5.46 -5.45
CA ALA A 100 -1.60 4.28 -6.29
C ALA A 100 -1.99 4.66 -7.73
N SER A 101 -2.54 5.87 -7.94
CA SER A 101 -2.92 6.37 -9.26
C SER A 101 -1.84 7.23 -9.93
N LEU A 102 -0.76 7.62 -9.24
CA LEU A 102 0.35 8.39 -9.83
C LEU A 102 1.19 7.57 -10.82
N ALA A 103 1.36 6.26 -10.62
CA ALA A 103 2.22 5.41 -11.44
C ALA A 103 1.50 4.16 -11.98
N SER A 104 1.96 3.59 -13.10
CA SER A 104 1.39 2.33 -13.64
C SER A 104 1.77 1.14 -12.76
N SER A 105 0.97 0.06 -12.75
CA SER A 105 1.27 -1.16 -11.98
C SER A 105 2.63 -1.79 -12.32
N LYS A 106 3.11 -1.63 -13.58
CA LYS A 106 4.46 -2.01 -14.01
C LYS A 106 5.53 -1.10 -13.37
N THR A 107 5.31 0.22 -13.38
CA THR A 107 6.20 1.19 -12.71
C THR A 107 6.30 0.92 -11.21
N GLN A 108 5.16 0.68 -10.55
CA GLN A 108 5.11 0.44 -9.10
C GLN A 108 5.85 -0.85 -8.70
N ASN A 109 5.62 -1.96 -9.41
CA ASN A 109 6.15 -3.26 -9.00
C ASN A 109 7.54 -3.60 -9.56
N ALA A 110 7.92 -3.11 -10.75
CA ALA A 110 9.19 -3.45 -11.39
C ALA A 110 10.24 -2.33 -11.36
N ILE A 111 9.82 -1.06 -11.31
CA ILE A 111 10.75 0.09 -11.37
C ILE A 111 11.02 0.67 -9.96
N PHE A 112 9.97 0.85 -9.16
CA PHE A 112 10.07 1.45 -7.83
C PHE A 112 9.43 0.63 -6.69
N PRO A 113 9.72 -0.69 -6.59
CA PRO A 113 9.05 -1.60 -5.65
C PRO A 113 9.18 -1.17 -4.18
N TRP A 114 10.35 -0.69 -3.76
CA TRP A 114 10.55 -0.30 -2.36
C TRP A 114 9.83 1.00 -2.03
N ILE A 115 9.82 1.96 -2.96
CA ILE A 115 9.12 3.26 -2.78
C ILE A 115 7.61 3.03 -2.63
N PHE A 116 6.98 2.37 -3.62
CA PHE A 116 5.52 2.18 -3.60
C PHE A 116 5.05 1.26 -2.47
N ARG A 117 5.78 0.17 -2.15
CA ARG A 117 5.41 -0.69 -1.01
C ARG A 117 5.51 0.05 0.32
N SER A 118 6.52 0.92 0.50
CA SER A 118 6.66 1.72 1.73
C SER A 118 5.58 2.79 1.86
N LEU A 119 5.26 3.51 0.79
CA LEU A 119 4.24 4.57 0.80
C LEU A 119 2.81 4.00 0.91
N LEU A 120 2.48 2.97 0.15
CA LEU A 120 1.13 2.40 0.13
C LEU A 120 0.91 1.52 1.38
N VAL A 121 1.75 0.50 1.60
CA VAL A 121 1.52 -0.49 2.67
C VAL A 121 2.04 -0.02 4.03
N GLY A 122 3.20 0.65 4.08
CA GLY A 122 3.75 1.21 5.31
C GLY A 122 2.97 2.43 5.78
N PHE A 123 3.08 3.54 5.04
CA PHE A 123 2.52 4.84 5.40
C PHE A 123 0.99 4.89 5.31
N CYS A 124 0.42 4.79 4.11
CA CYS A 124 -1.04 4.89 3.94
C CYS A 124 -1.78 3.75 4.65
N GLY A 125 -1.16 2.57 4.76
CA GLY A 125 -1.64 1.47 5.59
C GLY A 125 -1.81 1.90 7.06
N SER A 126 -0.73 2.33 7.72
CA SER A 126 -0.69 2.60 9.18
C SER A 126 -1.28 3.96 9.59
N LEU A 127 -1.47 4.86 8.61
CA LEU A 127 -2.25 6.09 8.74
C LEU A 127 -3.77 5.79 8.85
N THR A 128 -4.21 4.63 8.37
CA THR A 128 -5.56 4.10 8.61
C THR A 128 -5.56 3.04 9.70
N THR A 129 -6.73 2.79 10.30
CA THR A 129 -6.95 1.74 11.29
C THR A 129 -8.39 1.23 11.17
N PHE A 130 -8.54 -0.08 10.92
CA PHE A 130 -9.83 -0.75 10.97
C PHE A 130 -10.21 -1.11 12.41
N SER A 131 -9.20 -1.44 13.23
CA SER A 131 -9.41 -1.89 14.62
C SER A 131 -9.94 -0.78 15.54
N SER A 132 -9.48 0.47 15.37
CA SER A 132 -10.01 1.60 16.15
C SER A 132 -11.44 1.94 15.75
N TRP A 133 -11.74 1.98 14.45
CA TRP A 133 -13.09 2.23 13.93
C TRP A 133 -14.12 1.20 14.43
N MET A 134 -13.75 -0.09 14.47
CA MET A 134 -14.59 -1.13 15.08
C MET A 134 -14.78 -0.89 16.59
N LEU A 135 -13.75 -0.46 17.32
CA LEU A 135 -13.85 -0.15 18.75
C LEU A 135 -14.71 1.09 19.03
N ASP A 136 -14.61 2.13 18.20
CA ASP A 136 -15.38 3.36 18.33
C ASP A 136 -16.85 3.16 17.96
N THR A 137 -17.16 2.27 17.02
CA THR A 137 -18.53 1.79 16.74
C THR A 137 -19.24 1.28 18.01
N VAL A 138 -18.55 0.49 18.84
CA VAL A 138 -19.12 -0.09 20.09
C VAL A 138 -18.89 0.80 21.33
N ARG A 139 -18.35 2.00 21.16
CA ARG A 139 -18.33 3.05 22.19
C ARG A 139 -19.54 3.99 22.10
N GLN A 140 -20.28 3.98 21.00
CA GLN A 140 -21.48 4.78 20.81
C GLN A 140 -22.60 4.36 21.78
N GLU A 141 -23.29 5.34 22.39
CA GLU A 141 -24.34 5.09 23.39
C GLU A 141 -25.66 4.53 22.81
N ARG A 142 -25.85 4.65 21.49
CA ARG A 142 -27.13 4.38 20.81
C ARG A 142 -26.90 3.56 19.55
N VAL A 143 -27.73 2.54 19.32
CA VAL A 143 -27.66 1.67 18.13
C VAL A 143 -27.70 2.45 16.81
N ALA A 144 -28.44 3.57 16.76
CA ALA A 144 -28.46 4.46 15.59
C ALA A 144 -27.10 5.12 15.29
N LEU A 145 -26.34 5.47 16.35
CA LEU A 145 -24.99 6.02 16.23
C LEU A 145 -23.96 4.92 15.92
N CYS A 146 -24.13 3.70 16.44
CA CYS A 146 -23.33 2.54 16.00
C CYS A 146 -23.50 2.32 14.48
N PHE A 147 -24.74 2.41 13.97
CA PHE A 147 -25.02 2.21 12.54
C PHE A 147 -24.49 3.36 11.69
N ASP A 148 -24.60 4.62 12.15
CA ASP A 148 -23.99 5.77 11.47
C ASP A 148 -22.46 5.65 11.42
N GLU A 149 -21.78 5.33 12.51
CA GLU A 149 -20.32 5.10 12.53
C GLU A 149 -19.89 3.96 11.58
N LEU A 150 -20.69 2.88 11.46
CA LEU A 150 -20.44 1.81 10.49
C LEU A 150 -20.68 2.21 9.02
N VAL A 151 -21.68 3.05 8.74
CA VAL A 151 -21.96 3.50 7.36
C VAL A 151 -21.00 4.62 6.96
N SER A 152 -20.84 5.65 7.80
CA SER A 152 -19.97 6.80 7.57
C SER A 152 -18.49 6.41 7.57
N GLY A 153 -18.04 5.57 8.50
CA GLY A 153 -16.67 5.05 8.55
C GLY A 153 -16.30 4.07 7.42
N LEU A 154 -17.28 3.50 6.72
CA LEU A 154 -17.06 2.73 5.48
C LEU A 154 -17.08 3.65 4.24
N THR A 155 -18.11 4.48 4.13
CA THR A 155 -18.40 5.26 2.92
C THR A 155 -17.49 6.47 2.75
N MET A 156 -17.17 7.20 3.82
CA MET A 156 -16.31 8.39 3.74
C MET A 156 -14.88 8.03 3.28
N PRO A 157 -14.20 6.99 3.82
CA PRO A 157 -12.89 6.60 3.30
C PRO A 157 -12.94 6.06 1.86
N PHE A 158 -14.03 5.41 1.44
CA PHE A 158 -14.23 4.99 0.05
C PHE A 158 -14.34 6.19 -0.92
N VAL A 159 -15.15 7.19 -0.58
CA VAL A 159 -15.28 8.45 -1.36
C VAL A 159 -13.96 9.21 -1.39
N PHE A 160 -13.25 9.30 -0.27
CA PHE A 160 -11.95 9.99 -0.20
C PHE A 160 -10.88 9.29 -1.05
N PHE A 161 -10.89 7.95 -1.14
CA PHE A 161 -10.01 7.21 -2.05
C PHE A 161 -10.27 7.58 -3.51
N LEU A 162 -11.54 7.58 -3.93
CA LEU A 162 -11.92 7.96 -5.30
C LEU A 162 -11.48 9.39 -5.61
N TRP A 163 -11.73 10.33 -4.70
CA TRP A 163 -11.24 11.70 -4.83
C TRP A 163 -9.71 11.79 -4.96
N GLY A 164 -8.95 10.96 -4.23
CA GLY A 164 -7.49 10.84 -4.38
C GLY A 164 -7.07 10.35 -5.76
N ARG A 165 -7.72 9.27 -6.25
CA ARG A 165 -7.53 8.72 -7.60
C ARG A 165 -7.80 9.77 -8.69
N ASP A 166 -8.94 10.45 -8.59
CA ASP A 166 -9.36 11.44 -9.57
C ASP A 166 -8.45 12.68 -9.55
N THR A 167 -7.98 13.09 -8.37
CA THR A 167 -6.97 14.17 -8.21
C THR A 167 -5.64 13.80 -8.88
N ALA A 168 -5.20 12.53 -8.80
CA ALA A 168 -4.00 12.07 -9.50
C ALA A 168 -4.19 12.01 -11.03
N PHE A 169 -5.38 11.63 -11.51
CA PHE A 169 -5.70 11.69 -12.94
C PHE A 169 -5.77 13.13 -13.46
N LEU A 170 -6.36 14.05 -12.70
CA LEU A 170 -6.40 15.48 -13.03
C LEU A 170 -4.98 16.09 -13.09
N LEU A 171 -4.13 15.78 -12.10
CA LEU A 171 -2.72 16.20 -12.10
C LEU A 171 -1.95 15.66 -13.31
N ARG A 172 -2.15 14.38 -13.66
CA ARG A 172 -1.60 13.79 -14.90
C ARG A 172 -2.12 14.49 -16.15
N ALA A 173 -3.41 14.84 -16.22
CA ALA A 173 -4.00 15.55 -17.35
C ALA A 173 -3.44 16.97 -17.53
N PHE A 174 -3.09 17.67 -16.45
CA PHE A 174 -2.37 18.95 -16.52
C PHE A 174 -0.86 18.80 -16.81
N MET A 175 -0.23 17.71 -16.40
CA MET A 175 1.20 17.48 -16.61
C MET A 175 1.54 16.83 -17.97
N MET A 176 0.67 16.02 -18.58
CA MET A 176 0.97 15.39 -19.87
C MET A 176 1.08 16.37 -21.06
N PRO A 177 0.37 17.52 -21.13
CA PRO A 177 0.62 18.54 -22.16
C PRO A 177 2.03 19.15 -22.07
N SER A 178 2.51 19.42 -20.86
CA SER A 178 3.85 20.02 -20.64
C SER A 178 4.98 18.99 -20.72
N LEU A 179 4.77 17.77 -20.22
CA LEU A 179 5.72 16.67 -20.41
C LEU A 179 5.65 16.00 -21.79
N GLY A 180 4.59 16.14 -22.57
CA GLY A 180 4.48 15.53 -23.91
C GLY A 180 5.60 16.00 -24.86
N CYS A 181 5.92 17.29 -24.79
CA CYS A 181 7.05 17.92 -25.48
C CYS A 181 8.43 17.36 -25.06
N ILE A 182 8.52 16.75 -23.86
CA ILE A 182 9.75 16.19 -23.28
C ILE A 182 9.81 14.66 -23.46
N ILE A 183 8.66 13.98 -23.38
CA ILE A 183 8.54 12.51 -23.42
C ILE A 183 8.77 11.96 -24.83
N GLY A 184 8.54 12.75 -25.89
CA GLY A 184 8.92 12.40 -27.26
C GLY A 184 10.42 12.09 -27.44
N ILE A 185 11.28 12.59 -26.54
CA ILE A 185 12.74 12.35 -26.51
C ILE A 185 13.10 11.17 -25.57
N SER A 186 12.15 10.66 -24.79
CA SER A 186 12.42 9.80 -23.62
C SER A 186 12.26 8.30 -23.89
N ALA A 187 11.52 7.88 -24.92
CA ALA A 187 11.23 6.47 -25.21
C ALA A 187 12.49 5.59 -25.36
N SER A 188 13.60 6.16 -25.85
CA SER A 188 14.89 5.48 -26.02
C SER A 188 15.68 5.26 -24.73
N ARG A 189 15.39 5.96 -23.62
CA ARG A 189 16.24 5.95 -22.41
C ARG A 189 16.00 4.79 -21.43
N TYR A 190 15.09 3.86 -21.74
CA TYR A 190 14.62 2.86 -20.78
C TYR A 190 15.72 1.92 -20.26
N GLU A 191 16.71 1.57 -21.08
CA GLU A 191 17.79 0.66 -20.67
C GLU A 191 18.86 1.38 -19.81
N LEU A 192 19.29 2.57 -20.23
CA LEU A 192 20.27 3.37 -19.48
C LEU A 192 19.72 3.86 -18.13
N GLY A 193 18.40 4.07 -18.02
CA GLY A 193 17.72 4.46 -16.80
C GLY A 193 17.77 3.42 -15.68
N GLY A 194 17.94 2.13 -15.98
CA GLY A 194 17.84 1.03 -15.00
C GLY A 194 18.78 1.17 -13.80
N ARG A 195 20.03 1.63 -14.01
CA ARG A 195 20.98 1.88 -12.90
C ARG A 195 20.55 3.06 -12.02
N GLN A 196 20.00 4.13 -12.61
CA GLN A 196 19.52 5.29 -11.86
C GLN A 196 18.26 4.96 -11.06
N MET A 197 17.33 4.19 -11.65
CA MET A 197 16.12 3.71 -10.99
C MET A 197 16.43 2.77 -9.81
N ARG A 198 17.39 1.84 -9.98
CA ARG A 198 17.92 1.03 -8.86
C ARG A 198 18.51 1.90 -7.75
N LEU A 199 19.37 2.86 -8.11
CA LEU A 199 19.99 3.78 -7.15
C LEU A 199 18.94 4.61 -6.38
N ALA A 200 17.87 5.07 -7.04
CA ALA A 200 16.79 5.80 -6.39
C ALA A 200 16.05 4.96 -5.33
N ASN A 201 15.79 3.68 -5.59
CA ASN A 201 15.23 2.76 -4.57
C ASN A 201 16.18 2.59 -3.38
N VAL A 202 17.49 2.38 -3.63
CA VAL A 202 18.51 2.22 -2.58
C VAL A 202 18.64 3.48 -1.71
N ILE A 203 18.73 4.66 -2.33
CA ILE A 203 18.80 5.94 -1.61
C ILE A 203 17.53 6.18 -0.80
N PHE A 204 16.35 5.94 -1.38
CA PHE A 204 15.07 6.06 -0.66
C PHE A 204 15.04 5.15 0.57
N LEU A 205 15.46 3.88 0.44
CA LEU A 205 15.46 2.94 1.55
C LEU A 205 16.46 3.34 2.65
N PHE A 206 17.67 3.75 2.27
CA PHE A 206 18.68 4.25 3.20
C PHE A 206 18.20 5.49 3.97
N VAL A 207 17.66 6.48 3.27
CA VAL A 207 17.08 7.69 3.89
C VAL A 207 15.90 7.34 4.79
N SER A 208 15.07 6.37 4.40
CA SER A 208 13.95 5.89 5.23
C SER A 208 14.41 5.25 6.53
N VAL A 209 15.47 4.43 6.50
CA VAL A 209 16.07 3.80 7.70
C VAL A 209 16.69 4.86 8.60
N VAL A 210 17.46 5.80 8.04
CA VAL A 210 18.06 6.90 8.82
C VAL A 210 16.96 7.76 9.47
N ALA A 211 15.90 8.12 8.74
CA ALA A 211 14.79 8.88 9.28
C ALA A 211 14.03 8.11 10.39
N ALA A 212 13.80 6.80 10.21
CA ALA A 212 13.10 5.97 11.20
C ALA A 212 13.85 5.83 12.53
N VAL A 213 15.17 6.03 12.56
CA VAL A 213 15.97 6.09 13.79
C VAL A 213 16.10 7.53 14.30
N VAL A 214 16.51 8.47 13.44
CA VAL A 214 16.84 9.85 13.84
C VAL A 214 15.60 10.63 14.29
N VAL A 215 14.44 10.47 13.64
CA VAL A 215 13.25 11.26 13.98
C VAL A 215 12.69 10.91 15.37
N PRO A 216 12.48 9.63 15.75
CA PRO A 216 12.06 9.30 17.11
C PRO A 216 13.06 9.72 18.20
N VAL A 217 14.37 9.60 17.94
CA VAL A 217 15.42 10.03 18.87
C VAL A 217 15.43 11.55 19.04
N ALA A 218 15.29 12.30 17.94
CA ALA A 218 15.19 13.76 17.97
C ALA A 218 13.93 14.22 18.72
N ILE A 219 12.78 13.56 18.52
CA ILE A 219 11.55 13.86 19.26
C ILE A 219 11.74 13.60 20.76
N GLU A 220 12.28 12.43 21.16
CA GLU A 220 12.50 12.12 22.59
C GLU A 220 13.45 13.13 23.24
N ALA A 221 14.54 13.51 22.54
CA ALA A 221 15.50 14.52 23.00
C ALA A 221 14.89 15.94 23.08
N SER A 222 13.98 16.29 22.17
CA SER A 222 13.22 17.56 22.22
C SER A 222 12.21 17.58 23.36
N VAL A 223 11.53 16.47 23.66
CA VAL A 223 10.63 16.37 24.83
C VAL A 223 11.43 16.45 26.13
N HIS A 224 12.60 15.82 26.22
CA HIS A 224 13.47 15.92 27.41
C HIS A 224 14.12 17.31 27.60
N ARG A 225 13.93 18.24 26.66
CA ARG A 225 14.32 19.66 26.75
C ARG A 225 13.12 20.61 26.83
N ASP A 226 11.93 20.08 27.09
CA ASP A 226 10.64 20.79 27.13
C ASP A 226 10.29 21.58 25.85
N LEU A 227 10.94 21.28 24.72
CA LEU A 227 10.72 21.93 23.42
C LEU A 227 9.47 21.43 22.70
N LEU A 228 8.99 20.22 23.04
CA LEU A 228 7.81 19.58 22.45
C LEU A 228 6.99 18.88 23.54
N ASN A 229 5.68 19.11 23.55
CA ASN A 229 4.74 18.37 24.40
C ASN A 229 4.04 17.29 23.57
N VAL A 230 4.65 16.09 23.51
CA VAL A 230 4.09 14.89 22.89
C VAL A 230 3.96 13.80 23.94
N SER A 231 2.74 13.26 24.12
CA SER A 231 2.43 12.28 25.18
C SER A 231 3.33 11.05 25.11
N PHE A 232 3.67 10.48 26.27
CA PHE A 232 4.48 9.24 26.36
C PHE A 232 3.87 8.11 25.53
N ILE A 233 2.54 7.97 25.59
CA ILE A 233 1.76 7.02 24.78
C ILE A 233 2.12 7.18 23.30
N ASN A 234 1.86 8.35 22.70
CA ASN A 234 2.07 8.55 21.26
C ASN A 234 3.51 8.23 20.82
N ARG A 235 4.52 8.67 21.59
CA ARG A 235 5.93 8.42 21.26
C ARG A 235 6.26 6.92 21.23
N ARG A 236 5.70 6.13 22.16
CA ARG A 236 5.92 4.67 22.20
C ARG A 236 5.05 3.94 21.16
N SER A 237 3.81 4.36 20.93
CA SER A 237 2.90 3.82 19.90
C SER A 237 3.51 3.91 18.50
N VAL A 238 4.12 5.06 18.16
CA VAL A 238 4.82 5.24 16.87
C VAL A 238 5.97 4.24 16.73
N VAL A 239 6.83 4.12 17.74
CA VAL A 239 8.03 3.26 17.71
C VAL A 239 7.67 1.77 17.56
N ILE A 240 6.56 1.31 18.14
CA ILE A 240 6.15 -0.11 18.01
C ILE A 240 5.31 -0.41 16.75
N SER A 241 4.95 0.59 15.94
CA SER A 241 4.16 0.38 14.72
C SER A 241 4.74 -0.60 13.68
N PRO A 242 6.07 -0.83 13.56
CA PRO A 242 6.58 -1.87 12.65
C PRO A 242 6.07 -3.27 13.03
N LEU A 243 5.78 -3.51 14.32
CA LEU A 243 5.28 -4.79 14.82
C LEU A 243 3.87 -5.12 14.33
N GLY A 244 3.09 -4.14 13.85
CA GLY A 244 1.81 -4.36 13.17
C GLY A 244 1.93 -4.31 11.66
N ALA A 245 2.59 -3.26 11.13
CA ALA A 245 2.69 -3.05 9.69
C ALA A 245 3.48 -4.14 8.95
N VAL A 246 4.55 -4.70 9.55
CA VAL A 246 5.33 -5.77 8.92
C VAL A 246 4.55 -7.09 8.87
N PRO A 247 3.93 -7.59 9.96
CA PRO A 247 3.03 -8.75 9.86
C PRO A 247 1.86 -8.55 8.90
N ARG A 248 1.24 -7.36 8.83
CA ARG A 248 0.22 -7.05 7.80
C ARG A 248 0.76 -7.22 6.38
N TYR A 249 1.95 -6.69 6.08
CA TYR A 249 2.59 -6.88 4.78
C TYR A 249 2.87 -8.36 4.49
N LEU A 250 3.39 -9.11 5.46
CA LEU A 250 3.70 -10.54 5.31
C LEU A 250 2.44 -11.38 5.09
N LEU A 251 1.36 -11.15 5.84
CA LEU A 251 0.05 -11.80 5.63
C LEU A 251 -0.48 -11.53 4.21
N ALA A 252 -0.39 -10.28 3.73
CA ALA A 252 -0.78 -9.94 2.38
C ALA A 252 0.06 -10.66 1.31
N GLN A 253 1.40 -10.75 1.46
CA GLN A 253 2.24 -11.49 0.52
C GLN A 253 1.95 -13.00 0.52
N LEU A 254 1.82 -13.61 1.70
CA LEU A 254 1.63 -15.05 1.85
C LEU A 254 0.25 -15.52 1.35
N TRP A 255 -0.81 -14.76 1.62
CA TRP A 255 -2.19 -15.25 1.42
C TRP A 255 -2.94 -14.61 0.24
N ASN A 256 -2.69 -13.35 -0.13
CA ASN A 256 -3.40 -12.76 -1.28
C ASN A 256 -2.95 -13.41 -2.61
N GLY A 257 -1.67 -13.80 -2.72
CA GLY A 257 -1.16 -14.53 -3.90
C GLY A 257 -1.73 -15.95 -4.07
N SER A 258 -2.20 -16.58 -2.98
CA SER A 258 -2.78 -17.92 -2.98
C SER A 258 -4.29 -17.93 -3.31
N SER A 259 -4.95 -16.77 -3.25
CA SER A 259 -6.42 -16.65 -3.34
C SER A 259 -7.03 -16.87 -4.75
N ARG A 260 -6.31 -17.52 -5.67
CA ARG A 260 -6.79 -17.87 -7.02
C ARG A 260 -8.10 -18.67 -7.02
N PHE A 261 -8.40 -19.39 -5.93
CA PHE A 261 -9.62 -20.18 -5.80
C PHE A 261 -10.88 -19.39 -5.40
N TRP A 262 -10.75 -18.21 -4.76
CA TRP A 262 -11.89 -17.46 -4.20
C TRP A 262 -11.89 -15.97 -4.56
N ASN A 263 -10.80 -15.43 -5.10
CA ASN A 263 -10.56 -14.00 -5.35
C ASN A 263 -10.69 -13.10 -4.09
N PHE A 264 -10.76 -13.66 -2.88
CA PHE A 264 -11.00 -12.93 -1.64
C PHE A 264 -9.67 -12.45 -1.00
N PRO A 265 -9.55 -11.22 -0.45
CA PRO A 265 -8.28 -10.71 0.08
C PRO A 265 -7.98 -11.22 1.50
N ILE A 266 -7.66 -12.52 1.61
CA ILE A 266 -7.52 -13.24 2.89
C ILE A 266 -6.47 -12.59 3.82
N GLY A 267 -5.37 -12.06 3.29
CA GLY A 267 -4.31 -11.45 4.08
C GLY A 267 -4.75 -10.15 4.77
N THR A 268 -5.44 -9.27 4.05
CA THR A 268 -5.96 -7.99 4.59
C THR A 268 -7.12 -8.24 5.56
N PHE A 269 -8.02 -9.16 5.21
CA PHE A 269 -9.10 -9.61 6.11
C PHE A 269 -8.54 -10.17 7.43
N ALA A 270 -7.60 -11.10 7.38
CA ALA A 270 -7.03 -11.72 8.57
C ALA A 270 -6.26 -10.72 9.44
N ALA A 271 -5.46 -9.83 8.83
CA ALA A 271 -4.76 -8.77 9.56
C ALA A 271 -5.74 -7.85 10.31
N ASN A 272 -6.85 -7.45 9.65
CA ASN A 272 -7.92 -6.68 10.29
C ASN A 272 -8.61 -7.46 11.43
N MET A 273 -8.99 -8.72 11.23
CA MET A 273 -9.69 -9.50 12.26
C MET A 273 -8.81 -9.78 13.49
N ILE A 274 -7.52 -10.09 13.29
CA ILE A 274 -6.55 -10.26 14.39
C ILE A 274 -6.37 -8.95 15.16
N ALA A 275 -6.23 -7.82 14.45
CA ALA A 275 -6.10 -6.51 15.08
C ALA A 275 -7.36 -6.11 15.88
N VAL A 276 -8.56 -6.43 15.38
CA VAL A 276 -9.84 -6.18 16.09
C VAL A 276 -9.94 -7.02 17.37
N LEU A 277 -9.57 -8.30 17.32
CA LEU A 277 -9.54 -9.18 18.49
C LEU A 277 -8.57 -8.67 19.57
N LEU A 278 -7.34 -8.32 19.16
CA LEU A 278 -6.33 -7.75 20.05
C LEU A 278 -6.78 -6.40 20.63
N MET A 279 -7.37 -5.53 19.82
CA MET A 279 -7.91 -4.23 20.23
C MET A 279 -8.97 -4.38 21.33
N GLY A 280 -9.90 -5.33 21.20
CA GLY A 280 -10.93 -5.59 22.21
C GLY A 280 -10.36 -6.08 23.55
N LEU A 281 -9.42 -7.03 23.50
CA LEU A 281 -8.74 -7.54 24.69
C LEU A 281 -7.91 -6.45 25.40
N LEU A 282 -7.23 -5.60 24.63
CA LEU A 282 -6.42 -4.51 25.18
C LEU A 282 -7.27 -3.35 25.72
N ASP A 283 -8.42 -3.03 25.11
CA ASP A 283 -9.38 -2.05 25.66
C ASP A 283 -9.91 -2.49 27.04
N HIS A 284 -10.19 -3.80 27.23
CA HIS A 284 -10.53 -4.34 28.55
C HIS A 284 -9.39 -4.18 29.57
N PHE A 285 -8.17 -4.62 29.25
CA PHE A 285 -7.05 -4.52 30.20
C PHE A 285 -6.64 -3.06 30.49
N TYR A 286 -6.84 -2.15 29.54
CA TYR A 286 -6.71 -0.72 29.77
C TYR A 286 -7.80 -0.21 30.73
N ARG A 287 -9.09 -0.47 30.44
CA ARG A 287 -10.22 -0.08 31.31
C ARG A 287 -10.14 -0.62 32.74
N THR A 288 -9.63 -1.84 32.94
CA THR A 288 -9.69 -2.55 34.23
C THR A 288 -8.42 -2.44 35.06
N ARG A 289 -7.27 -2.08 34.47
CA ARG A 289 -5.97 -2.02 35.17
C ARG A 289 -5.19 -0.71 34.95
N ASP A 290 -5.75 0.24 34.22
CA ASP A 290 -5.10 1.50 33.78
C ASP A 290 -3.71 1.26 33.15
N ASN A 291 -3.54 0.12 32.47
CA ASN A 291 -2.24 -0.26 31.93
C ASN A 291 -1.95 0.53 30.65
N VAL A 292 -1.18 1.61 30.80
CA VAL A 292 -0.72 2.49 29.71
C VAL A 292 -0.12 1.71 28.53
N TRP A 293 0.53 0.57 28.77
CA TRP A 293 1.08 -0.28 27.70
C TRP A 293 0.00 -0.94 26.82
N CYS A 294 -1.21 -1.19 27.35
CA CYS A 294 -2.33 -1.66 26.55
C CYS A 294 -2.77 -0.59 25.55
N LYS A 295 -2.91 0.68 25.98
CA LYS A 295 -3.21 1.81 25.09
C LYS A 295 -2.09 2.05 24.05
N ILE A 296 -0.82 1.91 24.45
CA ILE A 296 0.32 1.93 23.52
C ILE A 296 0.19 0.82 22.44
N ALA A 297 -0.18 -0.40 22.84
CA ALA A 297 -0.36 -1.53 21.92
C ALA A 297 -1.62 -1.41 21.04
N MET A 298 -2.70 -0.82 21.54
CA MET A 298 -3.89 -0.47 20.74
C MET A 298 -3.51 0.53 19.64
N ASP A 299 -2.86 1.62 20.01
CA ASP A 299 -2.54 2.72 19.11
C ASP A 299 -1.40 2.37 18.14
N GLY A 300 -0.36 1.68 18.60
CA GLY A 300 0.80 1.33 17.79
C GLY A 300 0.62 0.03 17.00
N LEU A 301 0.50 -1.09 17.72
CA LEU A 301 0.45 -2.44 17.14
C LEU A 301 -0.88 -2.70 16.41
N CYS A 302 -2.02 -2.58 17.08
CA CYS A 302 -3.32 -2.92 16.49
C CYS A 302 -3.70 -1.93 15.38
N GLY A 303 -3.47 -0.64 15.62
CA GLY A 303 -3.67 0.43 14.63
C GLY A 303 -2.95 0.12 13.31
N SER A 304 -1.65 -0.19 13.34
CA SER A 304 -0.83 -0.44 12.14
C SER A 304 -0.94 -1.87 11.56
N LEU A 305 -1.34 -2.86 12.36
CA LEU A 305 -1.68 -4.21 11.91
C LEU A 305 -2.99 -4.22 11.12
N SER A 306 -3.93 -3.34 11.46
CA SER A 306 -5.14 -3.11 10.68
C SER A 306 -4.95 -2.08 9.56
N THR A 307 -5.92 -1.97 8.65
CA THR A 307 -5.94 -0.98 7.57
C THR A 307 -7.36 -0.83 7.00
N VAL A 308 -7.77 0.42 6.75
CA VAL A 308 -8.96 0.74 5.92
C VAL A 308 -8.52 1.04 4.48
N SER A 309 -7.36 1.67 4.28
CA SER A 309 -6.86 2.04 2.94
C SER A 309 -6.58 0.85 2.03
N SER A 310 -6.09 -0.27 2.55
CA SER A 310 -5.87 -1.48 1.73
C SER A 310 -7.19 -2.20 1.43
N PHE A 311 -8.09 -2.25 2.42
CA PHE A 311 -9.43 -2.82 2.30
C PHE A 311 -10.30 -2.07 1.26
N VAL A 312 -10.28 -0.73 1.28
CA VAL A 312 -10.94 0.13 0.29
C VAL A 312 -10.30 -0.03 -1.10
N ASN A 313 -8.97 -0.11 -1.20
CA ASN A 313 -8.27 -0.37 -2.46
C ASN A 313 -8.70 -1.71 -3.09
N GLU A 314 -8.84 -2.75 -2.28
CA GLU A 314 -9.32 -4.07 -2.72
C GLU A 314 -10.79 -4.05 -3.16
N MET A 315 -11.67 -3.34 -2.41
CA MET A 315 -13.06 -3.11 -2.83
C MET A 315 -13.13 -2.40 -4.19
N ILE A 316 -12.31 -1.38 -4.42
CA ILE A 316 -12.27 -0.64 -5.69
C ILE A 316 -11.70 -1.53 -6.81
N GLY A 317 -10.74 -2.42 -6.51
CA GLY A 317 -10.30 -3.46 -7.45
C GLY A 317 -11.42 -4.41 -7.90
N PHE A 318 -12.36 -4.76 -7.02
CA PHE A 318 -13.57 -5.52 -7.40
C PHE A 318 -14.59 -4.68 -8.18
N TYR A 319 -14.67 -3.37 -7.92
CA TYR A 319 -15.53 -2.45 -8.67
C TYR A 319 -15.03 -2.23 -10.11
N ASP A 320 -13.74 -1.93 -10.26
CA ASP A 320 -13.08 -1.67 -11.55
C ASP A 320 -13.02 -2.94 -12.45
N SER A 321 -13.16 -4.13 -11.86
CA SER A 321 -13.31 -5.42 -12.57
C SER A 321 -14.76 -5.89 -12.73
N ASP A 322 -15.73 -4.99 -12.50
CA ASP A 322 -17.20 -5.19 -12.51
C ASP A 322 -17.74 -6.32 -11.60
N ASN A 323 -16.91 -6.91 -10.76
CA ASN A 323 -17.30 -7.92 -9.77
C ASN A 323 -17.91 -7.28 -8.51
N ARG A 324 -18.94 -6.45 -8.72
CA ARG A 324 -19.66 -5.71 -7.66
C ARG A 324 -20.22 -6.64 -6.58
N ARG A 325 -20.61 -7.86 -6.96
CA ARG A 325 -21.08 -8.89 -6.01
C ARG A 325 -19.99 -9.23 -4.98
N LEU A 326 -18.77 -9.51 -5.43
CA LEU A 326 -17.65 -9.80 -4.53
C LEU A 326 -17.24 -8.57 -3.71
N MET A 327 -17.32 -7.36 -4.27
CA MET A 327 -17.11 -6.11 -3.51
C MET A 327 -18.05 -6.01 -2.29
N TYR A 328 -19.36 -6.17 -2.50
CA TYR A 328 -20.34 -6.08 -1.41
C TYR A 328 -20.19 -7.24 -0.41
N ILE A 329 -19.93 -8.46 -0.88
CA ILE A 329 -19.66 -9.62 0.00
C ILE A 329 -18.42 -9.37 0.86
N TYR A 330 -17.32 -8.85 0.29
CA TYR A 330 -16.10 -8.54 1.03
C TYR A 330 -16.32 -7.45 2.08
N ALA A 331 -17.06 -6.40 1.74
CA ALA A 331 -17.42 -5.33 2.67
C ALA A 331 -18.29 -5.83 3.83
N ILE A 332 -19.38 -6.54 3.53
CA ILE A 332 -20.33 -7.05 4.53
C ILE A 332 -19.65 -8.06 5.47
N ILE A 333 -18.83 -8.97 4.95
CA ILE A 333 -18.11 -9.95 5.78
C ILE A 333 -17.06 -9.24 6.66
N SER A 334 -16.25 -8.34 6.09
CA SER A 334 -15.19 -7.66 6.86
C SER A 334 -15.74 -6.79 7.98
N VAL A 335 -16.78 -6.00 7.70
CA VAL A 335 -17.41 -5.11 8.68
C VAL A 335 -18.26 -5.91 9.67
N GLY A 336 -19.05 -6.88 9.20
CA GLY A 336 -19.91 -7.69 10.05
C GLY A 336 -19.15 -8.58 11.04
N VAL A 337 -18.08 -9.26 10.58
CA VAL A 337 -17.23 -10.07 11.47
C VAL A 337 -16.41 -9.19 12.40
N GLY A 338 -15.90 -8.04 11.93
CA GLY A 338 -15.21 -7.06 12.79
C GLY A 338 -16.10 -6.54 13.92
N ALA A 339 -17.32 -6.11 13.59
CA ALA A 339 -18.32 -5.65 14.56
C ALA A 339 -18.73 -6.75 15.53
N ALA A 340 -18.86 -8.01 15.07
CA ALA A 340 -19.16 -9.14 15.94
C ALA A 340 -18.03 -9.44 16.93
N ILE A 341 -16.77 -9.48 16.47
CA ILE A 341 -15.60 -9.74 17.35
C ILE A 341 -15.50 -8.66 18.43
N ILE A 342 -15.56 -7.37 18.05
CA ILE A 342 -15.36 -6.28 19.01
C ILE A 342 -16.54 -6.15 19.99
N SER A 343 -17.77 -6.44 19.55
CA SER A 343 -18.95 -6.52 20.40
C SER A 343 -18.82 -7.66 21.42
N VAL A 344 -18.44 -8.87 20.99
CA VAL A 344 -18.21 -10.00 21.90
C VAL A 344 -17.11 -9.68 22.91
N CYS A 345 -15.97 -9.14 22.47
CA CYS A 345 -14.90 -8.72 23.38
C CYS A 345 -15.38 -7.71 24.43
N ARG A 346 -16.20 -6.74 24.04
CA ARG A 346 -16.67 -5.65 24.93
C ARG A 346 -17.86 -6.03 25.83
N HIS A 347 -18.59 -7.10 25.51
CA HIS A 347 -19.64 -7.65 26.36
C HIS A 347 -19.14 -8.76 27.30
N VAL A 348 -18.08 -9.48 26.92
CA VAL A 348 -17.46 -10.54 27.75
C VAL A 348 -16.38 -9.98 28.68
N PHE A 349 -15.74 -8.85 28.33
CA PHE A 349 -14.62 -8.24 29.06
C PHE A 349 -14.74 -6.70 29.23
#